data_AF-A0A923WZ14-F1
#
_entry.id   AF-A0A923WZ14-F1
#
_cell.length_a   1.000
_cell.length_b   1.000
_cell.length_c   1.000
_cell.angle_alpha   90.00
_cell.angle_beta   90.00
_cell.angle_gamma   90.00
#
_symmetry.space_group_name_H-M   'P 1'
#
loop_
_entity.id
_entity.type
_entity.pdbx_description
1 polymer ?
#
loop_
_entity_poly.entity_id
_entity_poly.type
_entity_poly.pdbx_seq_one_letter_code
_entity_poly.pdbx_strand_id
1 'polypeptide(L)'
;MWGSVKNQLRSVIEWKNPASDAVLEIWSTSQDEIKNASKLIINPGQGCIFIYEGKVQGVYLTEGIVDLQTANIPFWTTVTKFMQAFVSEHKVGLYFFKTNQLVDLNWGTTSVIKYEDPKYKFPVGLRAFGNFTVQINQAEWFIKNVSGIKEIF
;
A
#
# COMPACT_ATOMS: atom_id res chain seq x y z
N MET A 1 34.93 -20.63 20.96
CA MET A 1 34.43 -20.23 19.63
C MET A 1 33.18 -21.03 19.32
N TRP A 2 31.99 -20.43 19.40
CA TRP A 2 30.79 -21.01 18.82
C TRP A 2 30.02 -19.90 18.11
N GLY A 3 30.32 -19.75 16.82
CA GLY A 3 29.51 -18.97 15.90
C GLY A 3 28.19 -19.69 15.73
N SER A 4 27.14 -19.16 16.34
CA SER A 4 25.78 -19.61 16.10
C SER A 4 25.43 -19.23 14.66
N VAL A 5 25.22 -20.25 13.83
CA VAL A 5 24.73 -20.15 12.46
C VAL A 5 23.35 -19.52 12.50
N LYS A 6 23.29 -18.18 12.52
CA LYS A 6 22.08 -17.42 12.24
C LYS A 6 21.77 -17.64 10.77
N ASN A 7 21.02 -18.71 10.55
CA ASN A 7 20.16 -18.97 9.42
C ASN A 7 19.90 -17.67 8.62
N GLN A 8 20.56 -17.55 7.47
CA GLN A 8 20.27 -16.55 6.46
C GLN A 8 18.90 -16.87 5.84
N LEU A 9 17.83 -16.77 6.63
CA LEU A 9 16.47 -16.84 6.14
C LEU A 9 16.26 -15.56 5.34
N ARG A 10 16.50 -15.66 4.04
CA ARG A 10 16.17 -14.63 3.08
C ARG A 10 14.73 -14.17 3.34
N SER A 11 14.55 -12.91 3.72
CA SER A 11 13.21 -12.35 3.97
C SER A 11 12.46 -12.28 2.64
N VAL A 12 11.17 -12.63 2.70
CA VAL A 12 10.24 -12.52 1.59
C VAL A 12 9.25 -11.43 1.97
N ILE A 13 9.09 -10.43 1.12
CA ILE A 13 8.16 -9.33 1.34
C ILE A 13 6.88 -9.67 0.60
N GLU A 14 5.77 -9.73 1.33
CA GLU A 14 4.46 -10.11 0.83
C GLU A 14 3.36 -9.48 1.67
N TRP A 15 2.31 -8.97 1.03
CA TRP A 15 1.06 -8.61 1.71
C TRP A 15 0.19 -9.84 1.93
N LYS A 16 0.34 -10.46 3.10
CA LYS A 16 -0.38 -11.69 3.48
C LYS A 16 -1.75 -11.38 4.07
N ASN A 17 -2.78 -12.03 3.55
CA ASN A 17 -4.16 -11.98 4.06
C ASN A 17 -4.67 -10.55 4.28
N PRO A 18 -4.74 -9.71 3.24
CA PRO A 18 -5.35 -8.39 3.36
C PRO A 18 -6.78 -8.50 3.92
N ALA A 19 -7.14 -7.65 4.89
CA ALA A 19 -8.54 -7.51 5.29
C ALA A 19 -9.40 -7.15 4.07
N SER A 20 -10.68 -7.52 4.06
CA SER A 20 -11.55 -7.35 2.90
C SER A 20 -11.72 -5.87 2.51
N ASP A 21 -11.80 -4.99 3.51
CA ASP A 21 -11.90 -3.53 3.41
C ASP A 21 -10.56 -2.81 3.28
N ALA A 22 -9.43 -3.49 3.55
CA ALA A 22 -8.12 -2.88 3.42
C ALA A 22 -7.82 -2.54 1.95
N VAL A 23 -7.49 -1.26 1.70
CA VAL A 23 -7.20 -0.72 0.36
C VAL A 23 -5.69 -0.64 0.10
N LEU A 24 -4.93 -0.33 1.15
CA LEU A 24 -3.50 -0.06 1.14
C LEU A 24 -2.86 -0.66 2.39
N GLU A 25 -1.69 -1.27 2.25
CA GLU A 25 -0.80 -1.61 3.35
C GLU A 25 0.56 -0.95 3.14
N ILE A 26 1.03 -0.25 4.17
CA ILE A 26 2.35 0.37 4.16
C ILE A 26 3.33 -0.59 4.83
N TRP A 27 4.25 -1.12 4.04
CA TRP A 27 5.33 -1.95 4.53
C TRP A 27 6.56 -1.08 4.78
N SER A 28 6.65 -0.56 6.00
CA SER A 28 7.78 0.23 6.51
C SER A 28 8.47 -0.51 7.65
N THR A 29 9.23 -1.54 7.32
CA THR A 29 10.11 -2.19 8.31
C THR A 29 11.50 -1.52 8.35
N SER A 30 12.34 -1.99 9.26
CA SER A 30 13.75 -1.60 9.33
C SER A 30 14.45 -1.77 7.97
N GLN A 31 15.24 -0.77 7.57
CA GLN A 31 15.87 -0.71 6.25
C GLN A 31 16.72 -1.95 5.91
N ASP A 32 17.24 -2.61 6.95
CA ASP A 32 18.00 -3.85 6.83
C ASP A 32 17.14 -5.03 6.35
N GLU A 33 15.84 -5.07 6.65
CA GLU A 33 14.96 -6.15 6.19
C GLU A 33 14.60 -6.02 4.70
N ILE A 34 14.46 -4.80 4.17
CA ILE A 34 14.30 -4.58 2.71
C ILE A 34 15.58 -4.96 1.97
N LYS A 35 16.75 -4.57 2.50
CA LYS A 35 18.06 -4.93 1.91
C LYS A 35 18.32 -6.43 1.92
N ASN A 36 17.94 -7.10 3.01
CA ASN A 36 18.11 -8.55 3.16
C ASN A 36 17.01 -9.36 2.47
N ALA A 37 15.96 -8.69 1.96
CA ALA A 37 14.91 -9.36 1.23
C ALA A 37 15.41 -9.87 -0.12
N SER A 38 15.14 -11.14 -0.39
CA SER A 38 15.51 -11.75 -1.66
C SER A 38 14.40 -11.65 -2.69
N LYS A 39 13.14 -11.63 -2.23
CA LYS A 39 11.94 -11.78 -3.07
C LYS A 39 10.84 -10.86 -2.60
N LEU A 40 10.17 -10.25 -3.58
CA LEU A 40 8.90 -9.54 -3.43
C LEU A 40 7.82 -10.38 -4.11
N ILE A 41 6.76 -10.72 -3.39
CA ILE A 41 5.62 -11.45 -3.92
C ILE A 41 4.45 -10.49 -4.06
N ILE A 42 3.90 -10.41 -5.26
CA ILE A 42 2.70 -9.64 -5.57
C ILE A 42 1.64 -10.62 -5.99
N ASN A 43 0.62 -10.77 -5.13
CA ASN A 43 -0.45 -11.71 -5.41
C ASN A 43 -1.41 -11.13 -6.48
N PRO A 44 -2.19 -11.99 -7.17
CA PRO A 44 -3.20 -11.53 -8.11
C PRO A 44 -4.16 -10.51 -7.49
N GLY A 45 -4.45 -9.44 -8.23
CA GLY A 45 -5.31 -8.34 -7.74
C GLY A 45 -4.63 -7.39 -6.74
N GLN A 46 -3.31 -7.52 -6.56
CA GLN A 46 -2.48 -6.58 -5.82
C GLN A 46 -1.53 -5.84 -6.76
N GLY A 47 -1.10 -4.66 -6.33
CA GLY A 47 0.02 -3.92 -6.89
C GLY A 47 0.95 -3.46 -5.76
N CYS A 48 2.15 -3.04 -6.14
CA CYS A 48 3.15 -2.53 -5.21
C CYS A 48 3.74 -1.20 -5.71
N ILE A 49 3.93 -0.25 -4.81
CA ILE A 49 4.60 1.02 -5.09
C ILE A 49 5.90 1.07 -4.30
N PHE A 50 6.98 1.42 -5.00
CA PHE A 50 8.28 1.64 -4.39
C PHE A 50 8.49 3.13 -4.14
N ILE A 51 8.75 3.49 -2.88
CA ILE A 51 9.01 4.85 -2.44
C ILE A 51 10.43 4.93 -1.89
N TYR A 52 11.19 5.88 -2.40
CA TYR A 52 12.55 6.17 -1.99
C TYR A 52 12.66 7.67 -1.72
N GLU A 53 13.13 8.05 -0.52
CA GLU A 53 13.27 9.45 -0.10
C GLU A 53 11.99 10.30 -0.30
N GLY A 54 10.83 9.70 -0.04
CA GLY A 54 9.54 10.39 -0.22
C GLY A 54 9.11 10.60 -1.67
N LYS A 55 9.86 10.07 -2.65
CA LYS A 55 9.49 10.07 -4.06
C LYS A 55 9.06 8.68 -4.50
N VAL A 56 7.95 8.63 -5.25
CA VAL A 56 7.54 7.42 -5.95
C VAL A 56 8.58 7.16 -7.05
N GLN A 57 9.28 6.04 -6.93
CA GLN A 57 10.25 5.60 -7.94
C GLN A 57 9.58 4.72 -8.99
N GLY A 58 8.51 4.02 -8.61
CA GLY A 58 7.51 3.53 -9.56
C GLY A 58 6.52 2.53 -8.99
N VAL A 59 5.66 2.04 -9.88
CA VAL A 59 4.49 1.22 -9.59
C VAL A 59 4.59 -0.09 -10.34
N TYR A 60 4.35 -1.18 -9.63
CA TYR A 60 4.34 -2.54 -10.17
C TYR A 60 2.92 -3.10 -10.06
N LEU A 61 2.36 -3.45 -11.22
CA LEU A 61 1.00 -4.01 -11.34
C LEU A 61 1.00 -5.48 -11.74
N THR A 62 2.16 -6.01 -12.16
CA THR A 62 2.26 -7.39 -12.60
C THR A 62 2.25 -8.32 -11.39
N GLU A 63 1.45 -9.37 -11.44
CA GLU A 63 1.44 -10.41 -10.43
C GLU A 63 2.66 -11.34 -10.56
N GLY A 64 3.08 -11.94 -9.45
CA GLY A 64 4.13 -12.96 -9.41
C GLY A 64 5.24 -12.65 -8.42
N ILE A 65 6.31 -13.45 -8.55
CA ILE A 65 7.49 -13.38 -7.69
C ILE A 65 8.55 -12.57 -8.41
N VAL A 66 9.09 -11.58 -7.71
CA VAL A 66 10.12 -10.69 -8.21
C VAL A 66 11.36 -10.83 -7.34
N ASP A 67 12.46 -11.28 -7.95
CA ASP A 67 13.75 -11.38 -7.27
C ASP A 67 14.40 -9.99 -7.15
N LEU A 68 14.47 -9.46 -5.93
CA LEU A 68 14.99 -8.12 -5.63
C LEU A 68 16.50 -7.98 -5.93
N GLN A 69 17.23 -9.10 -5.94
CA GLN A 69 18.69 -9.14 -6.16
C GLN A 69 19.09 -9.32 -7.62
N THR A 70 18.22 -9.90 -8.46
CA THR A 70 18.60 -10.43 -9.79
C THR A 70 17.64 -10.06 -10.91
N ALA A 71 16.51 -9.39 -10.63
CA ALA A 71 15.57 -9.00 -11.68
C ALA A 71 16.18 -7.96 -12.62
N ASN A 72 16.56 -8.39 -13.82
CA ASN A 72 17.11 -7.56 -14.90
C ASN A 72 15.99 -6.92 -15.75
N ILE A 73 14.95 -6.41 -15.08
CA ILE A 73 13.84 -5.69 -15.70
C ILE A 73 14.22 -4.19 -15.67
N PRO A 74 13.97 -3.38 -16.72
CA PRO A 74 14.41 -1.98 -16.81
C PRO A 74 14.09 -1.10 -15.59
N PHE A 75 13.03 -1.46 -14.86
CA PHE A 75 12.61 -0.82 -13.62
C PHE A 75 13.45 -1.22 -12.40
N TRP A 76 13.74 -2.53 -12.25
CA TRP A 76 14.58 -3.04 -11.17
C TRP A 76 16.03 -2.64 -11.35
N THR A 77 16.52 -2.35 -12.56
CA THR A 77 17.87 -1.78 -12.70
C THR A 77 18.00 -0.44 -11.98
N THR A 78 16.94 0.38 -11.97
CA THR A 78 16.90 1.64 -11.20
C THR A 78 16.79 1.34 -9.71
N VAL A 79 15.86 0.49 -9.30
CA VAL A 79 15.68 0.13 -7.88
C VAL A 79 16.92 -0.54 -7.32
N THR A 80 17.53 -1.50 -8.01
CA THR A 80 18.76 -2.22 -7.65
C THR A 80 19.98 -1.32 -7.68
N LYS A 81 20.10 -0.37 -8.63
CA LYS A 81 21.15 0.67 -8.57
C LYS A 81 20.97 1.57 -7.35
N PHE A 82 19.74 1.96 -7.03
CA PHE A 82 19.44 2.65 -5.79
C PHE A 82 19.84 1.77 -4.61
N MET A 83 19.38 0.50 -4.53
CA MET A 83 19.72 -0.54 -3.53
C MET A 83 21.22 -0.74 -3.31
N GLN A 84 22.01 -0.71 -4.38
CA GLN A 84 23.47 -0.84 -4.32
C GLN A 84 24.16 0.48 -3.93
N ALA A 85 23.56 1.63 -4.24
CA ALA A 85 24.00 2.94 -3.78
C ALA A 85 23.52 3.27 -2.34
N PHE A 86 22.91 2.31 -1.61
CA PHE A 86 22.51 2.49 -0.20
C PHE A 86 23.75 2.66 0.68
N VAL A 87 24.20 3.90 0.80
CA VAL A 87 24.76 4.38 2.06
C VAL A 87 23.60 4.53 3.04
N SER A 88 23.87 4.20 4.30
CA SER A 88 22.93 3.78 5.35
C SER A 88 21.89 4.81 5.84
N GLU A 89 21.58 5.89 5.12
CA GLU A 89 20.82 7.04 5.65
C GLU A 89 19.42 7.29 5.04
N HIS A 90 19.06 6.65 3.92
CA HIS A 90 17.86 7.07 3.16
C HIS A 90 16.62 6.18 3.41
N LYS A 91 15.50 6.73 3.92
CA LYS A 91 14.26 5.98 4.18
C LYS A 91 13.66 5.37 2.90
N VAL A 92 13.29 4.08 2.96
CA VAL A 92 12.66 3.32 1.85
C VAL A 92 11.38 2.65 2.33
N GLY A 93 10.36 2.63 1.48
CA GLY A 93 9.08 1.97 1.79
C GLY A 93 8.48 1.24 0.59
N LEU A 94 7.82 0.12 0.87
CA LEU A 94 7.02 -0.65 -0.09
C LEU A 94 5.55 -0.56 0.29
N TYR A 95 4.72 -0.17 -0.66
CA TYR A 95 3.31 0.16 -0.42
C TYR A 95 2.48 -0.79 -1.26
N PHE A 96 1.76 -1.71 -0.63
CA PHE A 96 0.90 -2.65 -1.33
C PHE A 96 -0.51 -2.08 -1.43
N PHE A 97 -1.16 -2.25 -2.57
CA PHE A 97 -2.53 -1.79 -2.77
C PHE A 97 -3.33 -2.80 -3.59
N LYS A 98 -4.65 -2.76 -3.46
CA LYS A 98 -5.53 -3.61 -4.29
C LYS A 98 -5.81 -2.95 -5.63
N THR A 99 -5.68 -3.73 -6.70
CA THR A 99 -6.10 -3.35 -8.07
C THR A 99 -7.52 -3.79 -8.38
N ASN A 100 -8.03 -4.77 -7.63
CA ASN A 100 -9.40 -5.26 -7.72
C ASN A 100 -10.43 -4.24 -7.20
N GLN A 101 -11.68 -4.41 -7.63
CA GLN A 101 -12.81 -3.64 -7.12
C GLN A 101 -13.12 -4.07 -5.69
N LEU A 102 -13.16 -3.10 -4.78
CA LEU A 102 -13.66 -3.26 -3.42
C LEU A 102 -15.16 -3.03 -3.44
N VAL A 103 -15.90 -4.13 -3.45
CA VAL A 103 -17.36 -4.15 -3.46
C VAL A 103 -17.93 -4.09 -2.04
N ASP A 104 -19.21 -3.71 -1.94
CA ASP A 104 -19.98 -3.72 -0.69
C ASP A 104 -19.38 -2.91 0.46
N LEU A 105 -18.71 -1.81 0.14
CA LEU A 105 -18.32 -0.83 1.15
C LEU A 105 -19.55 -0.07 1.62
N ASN A 106 -19.94 -0.30 2.87
CA ASN A 106 -21.09 0.38 3.46
C ASN A 106 -20.73 1.79 3.88
N TRP A 107 -21.61 2.75 3.59
CA TRP A 107 -21.55 4.11 4.11
C TRP A 107 -22.89 4.49 4.72
N GLY A 108 -22.85 5.41 5.67
CA GLY A 108 -24.08 5.97 6.23
C GLY A 108 -23.84 7.05 7.25
N THR A 109 -24.92 7.71 7.63
CA THR A 109 -24.91 8.73 8.68
C THR A 109 -24.89 8.08 10.05
N THR A 110 -23.84 8.34 10.84
CA THR A 110 -23.71 7.81 12.21
C THR A 110 -24.80 8.33 13.14
N SER A 111 -25.16 9.61 13.01
CA SER A 111 -26.20 10.27 13.80
C SER A 111 -27.34 10.76 12.92
N VAL A 112 -28.52 10.98 13.53
CA VAL A 112 -29.67 11.57 12.84
C VAL A 112 -29.36 13.01 12.49
N ILE A 113 -29.49 13.38 11.22
CA ILE A 113 -29.39 14.76 10.78
C ILE A 113 -30.77 15.40 10.94
N LYS A 114 -30.88 16.37 11.85
CA LYS A 114 -32.11 17.16 12.00
C LYS A 114 -32.20 18.12 10.81
N TYR A 115 -33.28 18.02 10.07
CA TYR A 115 -33.56 18.82 8.90
C TYR A 115 -34.98 19.37 8.99
N GLU A 116 -35.21 20.59 8.54
CA GLU A 116 -36.56 21.14 8.44
C GLU A 116 -37.04 20.98 7.01
N ASP A 117 -38.17 20.29 6.83
CA ASP A 117 -38.72 20.05 5.50
C ASP A 117 -39.04 21.39 4.80
N PRO A 118 -38.57 21.61 3.56
CA PRO A 118 -38.66 22.92 2.90
C PRO A 118 -40.10 23.20 2.43
N LYS A 119 -40.92 22.17 2.24
CA LYS A 119 -42.29 22.24 1.74
C LYS A 119 -43.30 22.37 2.88
N TYR A 120 -43.09 21.65 3.98
CA TYR A 120 -44.04 21.52 5.08
C TYR A 120 -43.56 22.14 6.40
N LYS A 121 -42.31 22.62 6.47
CA LYS A 121 -41.74 23.36 7.62
C LYS A 121 -41.81 22.61 8.97
N PHE A 122 -41.72 21.28 8.92
CA PHE A 122 -41.67 20.45 10.12
C PHE A 122 -40.28 19.81 10.31
N PRO A 123 -39.82 19.66 11.56
CA PRO A 123 -38.53 19.06 11.85
C PRO A 123 -38.58 17.55 11.63
N VAL A 124 -37.72 17.05 10.75
CA VAL A 124 -37.52 15.62 10.48
C VAL A 124 -36.11 15.19 10.86
N GLY A 125 -35.99 13.93 11.27
CA GLY A 125 -34.71 13.26 11.44
C GLY A 125 -34.39 12.45 10.20
N LEU A 126 -33.35 12.84 9.46
CA LEU A 126 -32.90 12.13 8.27
C LEU A 126 -31.71 11.23 8.62
N ARG A 127 -31.75 10.00 8.10
CA ARG A 127 -30.61 9.09 8.04
C ARG A 127 -30.48 8.58 6.62
N ALA A 128 -29.26 8.46 6.15
CA ALA A 128 -28.96 7.87 4.85
C ALA A 128 -27.96 6.74 5.05
N PHE A 129 -28.21 5.64 4.36
CA PHE A 129 -27.34 4.48 4.29
C PHE A 129 -27.23 4.06 2.83
N GLY A 130 -26.09 3.50 2.45
CA GLY A 130 -25.90 2.92 1.14
C GLY A 130 -24.65 2.09 1.09
N ASN A 131 -24.42 1.48 -0.07
CA ASN A 131 -23.18 0.83 -0.42
C ASN A 131 -22.53 1.57 -1.58
N PHE A 132 -21.21 1.46 -1.67
CA PHE A 132 -20.43 1.95 -2.80
C PHE A 132 -19.34 0.93 -3.14
N THR A 133 -18.83 1.05 -4.36
CA THR A 133 -17.73 0.23 -4.86
C THR A 133 -16.61 1.17 -5.27
N VAL A 134 -15.37 0.83 -4.91
CA VAL A 134 -14.19 1.63 -5.28
C VAL A 134 -13.13 0.77 -5.95
N GLN A 135 -12.35 1.41 -6.81
CA GLN A 135 -11.20 0.80 -7.45
C GLN A 135 -10.09 1.84 -7.57
N ILE A 136 -8.85 1.43 -7.32
CA ILE A 136 -7.69 2.29 -7.55
C ILE A 136 -7.33 2.20 -9.04
N ASN A 137 -7.57 3.29 -9.77
CA ASN A 137 -7.16 3.40 -11.18
C ASN A 137 -5.75 3.99 -11.33
N GLN A 138 -5.40 4.99 -10.52
CA GLN A 138 -4.09 5.65 -10.52
C GLN A 138 -3.47 5.61 -9.13
N ALA A 139 -2.64 4.60 -8.89
CA ALA A 139 -2.07 4.34 -7.58
C ALA A 139 -1.09 5.44 -7.11
N GLU A 140 -0.31 6.04 -8.01
CA GLU A 140 0.56 7.17 -7.65
C GLU A 140 -0.23 8.39 -7.17
N TRP A 141 -1.31 8.72 -7.87
CA TRP A 141 -2.17 9.86 -7.53
C TRP A 141 -2.88 9.58 -6.21
N PHE A 142 -3.37 8.35 -6.02
CA PHE A 142 -4.02 7.91 -4.79
C PHE A 142 -3.11 8.06 -3.57
N ILE A 143 -1.85 7.61 -3.66
CA ILE A 143 -0.91 7.73 -2.55
C ILE A 143 -0.58 9.20 -2.24
N LYS A 144 -0.37 10.03 -3.26
CA LYS A 144 0.00 11.44 -3.07
C LYS A 144 -1.15 12.27 -2.48
N ASN A 145 -2.39 12.04 -2.91
CA ASN A 145 -3.52 12.93 -2.62
C ASN A 145 -4.51 12.37 -1.59
N VAL A 146 -4.68 11.05 -1.53
CA VAL A 146 -5.72 10.41 -0.70
C VAL A 146 -5.11 9.76 0.53
N SER A 147 -4.10 8.92 0.35
CA SER A 147 -3.51 8.18 1.48
C SER A 147 -2.67 9.06 2.39
N GLY A 148 -2.39 10.31 1.99
CA GLY A 148 -1.73 11.35 2.77
C GLY A 148 -0.70 10.79 3.73
N ILE A 149 0.51 10.47 3.24
CA ILE A 149 1.62 9.99 4.06
C ILE A 149 2.02 11.13 5.03
N LYS A 150 1.25 11.29 6.11
CA LYS A 150 1.41 12.37 7.09
C LYS A 150 2.14 11.91 8.35
N GLU A 151 2.35 10.61 8.53
CA GLU A 151 2.94 10.05 9.77
C GLU A 151 4.30 9.36 9.59
N ILE A 152 4.89 9.30 8.38
CA ILE A 152 6.12 8.51 8.15
C ILE A 152 7.36 9.38 7.86
N PHE A 153 7.19 10.69 7.69
CA PHE A 153 8.30 11.61 7.45
C PHE A 153 8.70 12.37 8.70
#